data_AF-A0A9D7H2T4-F1
#
_entry.id   AF-A0A9D7H2T4-F1
#
_cell.length_a   1.000
_cell.length_b   1.000
_cell.length_c   1.000
_cell.angle_alpha   90.00
_cell.angle_beta   90.00
_cell.angle_gamma   90.00
#
_symmetry.space_group_name_H-M   'P 1'
#
loop_
_entity.id
_entity.type
_entity.pdbx_description
1 polymer ?
#
loop_
_entity_poly.entity_id
_entity_poly.type
_entity_poly.pdbx_seq_one_letter_code
_entity_poly.pdbx_strand_id
1 'polypeptide(L)'
;MAQGAASAADRLRAALALESIFLARGPLEEHTKLVEASLKELGNADSHDRLRLRARFSLGLTDIFRGRRVEAGHALRAVHAEAQTLGHFDLAARAASKAGLVLGLMGDAAAEPLFAAAAAHLTRHRSASTEPCDSLVGMLAKDRGMVLSEQGENAEAIAAFGEALEAFRAAGDLREQGFVLAAIAARHLDAGSLATARNVAARALHDLEEAGDRRTLAWTRHLLAIVALEEGEHATATEHAAAARALARGVGDAWTEGMITGVLGHIALDTGESAAADARYREAEPLLLRAEDGRSLGIVKAAWAVALDRLGETLEATRRLAEARELTSARGRPGDQEAVALFGAVLELARAGHLHARGDAQAARAMLDDVQRLVLRIADPAGGVFRSDEVRFAERLAKRQLDATLGRLGPAAAGPSELVVAPDGHWFRLPSGEKTTIRGRPVAGRLLLLLAKHAVTEPGKPVLAAELIAAGWPGEKIMPAAAQNRLYVAMARLRQLGLNELIRNEGDGYFVAATTRVRWAELGET
;
A
#
# COMPACT_ATOMS: atom_id res chain seq x y z
N MET A 1 -0.51 -65.00 21.38
CA MET A 1 -0.43 -64.34 20.07
C MET A 1 -0.46 -62.84 20.30
N ALA A 2 0.71 -62.23 20.52
CA ALA A 2 0.86 -60.79 20.66
C ALA A 2 0.99 -60.22 19.24
N GLN A 3 0.01 -59.44 18.79
CA GLN A 3 0.15 -58.65 17.57
C GLN A 3 1.31 -57.67 17.77
N GLY A 4 2.31 -57.73 16.87
CA GLY A 4 3.51 -56.92 16.93
C GLY A 4 3.18 -55.43 16.78
N ALA A 5 3.24 -54.68 17.88
CA ALA A 5 3.22 -53.23 17.82
C ALA A 5 4.46 -52.74 17.06
N ALA A 6 4.29 -51.84 16.09
CA ALA A 6 5.40 -51.21 15.36
C ALA A 6 6.41 -50.59 16.35
N SER A 7 7.71 -50.56 16.02
CA SER A 7 8.69 -49.88 16.88
C SER A 7 8.50 -48.36 16.85
N ALA A 8 9.02 -47.63 17.84
CA ALA A 8 9.01 -46.16 17.83
C ALA A 8 9.73 -45.59 16.58
N ALA A 9 10.81 -46.24 16.14
CA ALA A 9 11.53 -45.88 14.93
C ALA A 9 10.66 -46.06 13.67
N ASP A 10 9.88 -47.15 13.58
CA ASP A 10 9.01 -47.39 12.43
C ASP A 10 7.85 -46.40 12.38
N ARG A 11 7.24 -46.08 13.52
CA ARG A 11 6.25 -45.00 13.62
C ARG A 11 6.82 -43.66 13.16
N LEU A 12 8.02 -43.31 13.62
CA LEU A 12 8.66 -42.06 13.24
C LEU A 12 9.01 -42.00 11.75
N ARG A 13 9.51 -43.10 11.16
CA ARG A 13 9.74 -43.19 9.71
C ARG A 13 8.45 -43.01 8.93
N ALA A 14 7.37 -43.66 9.35
CA ALA A 14 6.06 -43.51 8.71
C ALA A 14 5.54 -42.07 8.82
N ALA A 15 5.65 -41.44 9.99
CA ALA A 15 5.29 -40.04 10.19
C ALA A 15 6.07 -39.11 9.25
N LEU A 16 7.38 -39.28 9.16
CA LEU A 16 8.25 -38.51 8.28
C LEU A 16 7.98 -38.74 6.80
N ALA A 17 7.58 -39.95 6.40
CA ALA A 17 7.20 -40.25 5.02
C ALA A 17 5.90 -39.53 4.59
N LEU A 18 5.03 -39.20 5.54
CA LEU A 18 3.79 -38.46 5.31
C LEU A 18 3.97 -36.94 5.39
N GLU A 19 5.17 -36.44 5.72
CA GLU A 19 5.48 -35.01 5.90
C GLU A 19 4.96 -34.16 4.73
N SER A 20 5.31 -34.51 3.49
CA SER A 20 4.92 -33.73 2.31
C SER A 20 3.41 -33.65 2.13
N ILE A 21 2.68 -34.71 2.49
CA ILE A 21 1.21 -34.75 2.42
C ILE A 21 0.61 -33.80 3.45
N PHE A 22 1.08 -33.85 4.70
CA PHE A 22 0.61 -32.92 5.74
C PHE A 22 0.99 -31.47 5.45
N LEU A 23 2.18 -31.23 4.90
CA LEU A 23 2.62 -29.90 4.47
C LEU A 23 1.86 -29.36 3.25
N ALA A 24 1.24 -30.22 2.43
CA ALA A 24 0.46 -29.81 1.25
C ALA A 24 -1.06 -29.75 1.52
N ARG A 25 -1.57 -30.63 2.38
CA ARG A 25 -3.02 -30.87 2.57
C ARG A 25 -3.51 -30.66 4.01
N GLY A 26 -2.61 -30.56 4.99
CA GLY A 26 -2.97 -30.49 6.42
C GLY A 26 -3.60 -31.78 6.96
N PRO A 27 -4.01 -31.81 8.25
CA PRO A 27 -3.75 -30.82 9.28
C PRO A 27 -2.33 -30.94 9.85
N LEU A 28 -1.63 -29.82 9.97
CA LEU A 28 -0.23 -29.78 10.46
C LEU A 28 -0.09 -30.22 11.92
N GLU A 29 -1.12 -30.03 12.73
CA GLU A 29 -1.16 -30.41 14.15
C GLU A 29 -1.02 -31.90 14.37
N GLU A 30 -1.70 -32.71 13.55
CA GLU A 30 -1.62 -34.17 13.69
C GLU A 30 -0.25 -34.70 13.29
N HIS A 31 0.38 -34.10 12.26
CA HIS A 31 1.76 -34.41 11.91
C HIS A 31 2.74 -34.12 13.06
N THR A 32 2.66 -32.92 13.64
CA THR A 32 3.52 -32.55 14.77
C THR A 32 3.32 -33.48 15.96
N LYS A 33 2.07 -33.75 16.38
CA LYS A 33 1.79 -34.66 17.50
C LYS A 33 2.38 -36.05 17.25
N LEU A 34 2.22 -36.57 16.04
CA LEU A 34 2.75 -37.88 15.66
C LEU A 34 4.27 -37.93 15.71
N VAL A 35 4.95 -36.90 15.18
CA VAL A 35 6.41 -36.79 15.18
C VAL A 35 6.94 -36.60 16.61
N GLU A 36 6.36 -35.72 17.41
CA GLU A 36 6.78 -35.46 18.80
C GLU A 36 6.62 -36.69 19.69
N ALA A 37 5.47 -37.37 19.61
CA ALA A 37 5.23 -38.59 20.39
C ALA A 37 6.22 -39.70 20.02
N SER A 38 6.42 -39.94 18.71
CA SER A 38 7.33 -40.98 18.23
C SER A 38 8.80 -40.65 18.55
N LEU A 39 9.19 -39.38 18.46
CA LEU A 39 10.53 -38.92 18.81
C LEU A 39 10.81 -39.06 20.31
N LYS A 40 9.83 -38.73 21.16
CA LYS A 40 9.95 -38.88 22.62
C LYS A 40 10.14 -40.35 23.03
N GLU A 41 9.40 -41.26 22.41
CA GLU A 41 9.51 -42.70 22.66
C GLU A 41 10.81 -43.32 22.14
N LEU A 42 11.35 -42.80 21.04
CA LEU A 42 12.62 -43.26 20.47
C LEU A 42 13.80 -43.00 21.41
N GLY A 43 13.74 -41.92 22.20
CA GLY A 43 14.79 -41.55 23.15
C GLY A 43 16.09 -41.08 22.48
N ASN A 44 17.20 -41.11 23.24
CA ASN A 44 18.49 -40.52 22.83
C ASN A 44 19.56 -41.54 22.41
N ALA A 45 19.17 -42.75 22.00
CA ALA A 45 20.14 -43.77 21.59
C ALA A 45 20.87 -43.40 20.29
N ASP A 46 22.20 -43.55 20.29
CA ASP A 46 23.11 -43.18 19.17
C ASP A 46 22.80 -43.89 17.84
N SER A 47 22.10 -45.02 17.87
CA SER A 47 21.76 -45.79 16.66
C SER A 47 20.75 -45.13 15.72
N HIS A 48 20.16 -43.98 16.10
CA HIS A 48 19.09 -43.32 15.34
C HIS A 48 19.32 -41.82 15.06
N ASP A 49 20.56 -41.33 15.12
CA ASP A 49 20.90 -39.90 14.99
C ASP A 49 20.28 -39.23 13.76
N ARG A 50 20.45 -39.83 12.58
CA ARG A 50 19.86 -39.31 11.32
C ARG A 50 18.34 -39.20 11.39
N LEU A 51 17.67 -40.18 12.00
CA LEU A 51 16.21 -40.20 12.13
C LEU A 51 15.72 -39.12 13.10
N ARG A 52 16.44 -38.91 14.22
CA ARG A 52 16.16 -37.84 15.19
C ARG A 52 16.35 -36.46 14.58
N LEU A 53 17.43 -36.26 13.82
CA LEU A 53 17.69 -35.01 13.11
C LEU A 53 16.61 -34.73 12.06
N ARG A 54 16.16 -35.75 11.31
CA ARG A 54 15.07 -35.60 10.34
C ARG A 54 13.75 -35.25 11.02
N ALA A 55 13.45 -35.85 12.17
CA ALA A 55 12.28 -35.50 12.99
C ALA A 55 12.31 -34.05 13.46
N ARG A 56 13.43 -33.60 14.03
CA ARG A 56 13.60 -32.21 14.46
C ARG A 56 13.53 -31.22 13.30
N PHE A 57 14.10 -31.57 12.14
CA PHE A 57 13.96 -30.78 10.92
C PHE A 57 12.48 -30.64 10.53
N SER A 58 11.73 -31.75 10.55
CA SER A 58 10.30 -31.78 10.24
C SER A 58 9.49 -30.87 11.17
N LEU A 59 9.75 -30.93 12.48
CA LEU A 59 9.13 -30.05 13.45
C LEU A 59 9.46 -28.57 13.18
N GLY A 60 10.73 -28.28 12.87
CA GLY A 60 11.15 -26.94 12.45
C GLY A 60 10.40 -26.44 11.21
N LEU A 61 10.13 -27.30 10.22
CA LEU A 61 9.27 -26.93 9.09
C LEU A 61 7.83 -26.62 9.53
N THR A 62 7.26 -27.42 10.44
CA THR A 62 5.90 -27.15 10.94
C THR A 62 5.83 -25.82 11.71
N ASP A 63 6.89 -25.44 12.40
CA ASP A 63 6.98 -24.14 13.10
C ASP A 63 6.95 -22.96 12.14
N ILE A 64 7.60 -23.08 10.97
CA ILE A 64 7.53 -22.07 9.90
C ILE A 64 6.06 -21.83 9.51
N PHE A 65 5.31 -22.91 9.23
CA PHE A 65 3.91 -22.80 8.81
C PHE A 65 2.96 -22.32 9.92
N ARG A 66 3.37 -22.43 11.18
CA ARG A 66 2.61 -21.90 12.34
C ARG A 66 2.98 -20.46 12.70
N GLY A 67 3.88 -19.82 11.95
CA GLY A 67 4.34 -18.47 12.25
C GLY A 67 5.37 -18.38 13.39
N ARG A 68 5.79 -19.51 13.98
CA ARG A 68 6.80 -19.59 15.05
C ARG A 68 8.22 -19.43 14.52
N ARG A 69 8.49 -18.30 13.85
CA ARG A 69 9.72 -18.05 13.08
C ARG A 69 10.97 -18.06 13.97
N VAL A 70 10.90 -17.52 15.18
CA VAL A 70 12.04 -17.49 16.10
C VAL A 70 12.44 -18.91 16.53
N GLU A 71 11.47 -19.69 16.98
CA GLU A 71 11.63 -21.09 17.39
C GLU A 71 12.13 -21.95 16.22
N ALA A 72 11.51 -21.82 15.04
CA ALA A 72 11.94 -22.50 13.83
C ALA A 72 13.41 -22.20 13.50
N GLY A 73 13.80 -20.93 13.55
CA GLY A 73 15.17 -20.48 13.26
C GLY A 73 16.21 -21.04 14.24
N HIS A 74 15.85 -21.14 15.53
CA HIS A 74 16.72 -21.81 16.51
C HIS A 74 16.81 -23.32 16.28
N ALA A 75 15.67 -23.99 16.11
CA ALA A 75 15.61 -25.43 15.93
C ALA A 75 16.36 -25.90 14.68
N LEU A 76 16.17 -25.21 13.55
CA LEU A 76 16.80 -25.54 12.27
C LEU A 76 18.31 -25.32 12.29
N ARG A 77 18.81 -24.27 12.96
CA ARG A 77 20.26 -24.07 13.15
C ARG A 77 20.88 -25.15 14.04
N ALA A 78 20.18 -25.60 15.08
CA ALA A 78 20.64 -26.70 15.92
C ALA A 78 20.72 -28.01 15.11
N VAL A 79 19.73 -28.29 14.25
CA VAL A 79 19.78 -29.44 13.33
C VAL A 79 20.94 -29.31 12.35
N HIS A 80 21.15 -28.13 11.78
CA HIS A 80 22.25 -27.87 10.85
C HIS A 80 23.61 -28.16 11.48
N ALA A 81 23.89 -27.59 12.67
CA ALA A 81 25.17 -27.77 13.35
C ALA A 81 25.46 -29.24 13.67
N GLU A 82 24.47 -29.96 14.21
CA GLU A 82 24.62 -31.37 14.59
C GLU A 82 24.73 -32.29 13.36
N ALA A 83 23.93 -32.06 12.32
CA ALA A 83 24.04 -32.80 11.06
C ALA A 83 25.39 -32.58 10.38
N GLN A 84 25.96 -31.37 10.47
CA GLN A 84 27.30 -31.07 9.99
C GLN A 84 28.36 -31.88 10.76
N THR A 85 28.31 -31.89 12.09
CA THR A 85 29.26 -32.64 12.93
C THR A 85 29.22 -34.13 12.65
N LEU A 86 28.03 -34.69 12.42
CA LEU A 86 27.83 -36.10 12.11
C LEU A 86 28.05 -36.46 10.63
N GLY A 87 28.38 -35.51 9.77
CA GLY A 87 28.66 -35.74 8.34
C GLY A 87 27.42 -36.02 7.48
N HIS A 88 26.22 -35.74 7.96
CA HIS A 88 24.97 -35.85 7.19
C HIS A 88 24.76 -34.62 6.30
N PHE A 89 25.59 -34.47 5.26
CA PHE A 89 25.65 -33.23 4.46
C PHE A 89 24.35 -32.88 3.71
N ASP A 90 23.54 -33.86 3.30
CA ASP A 90 22.23 -33.58 2.68
C ASP A 90 21.29 -32.89 3.68
N LEU A 91 21.25 -33.38 4.92
CA LEU A 91 20.40 -32.85 5.98
C LEU A 91 20.94 -31.53 6.51
N ALA A 92 22.26 -31.39 6.62
CA ALA A 92 22.92 -30.14 6.97
C ALA A 92 22.61 -29.03 5.94
N ALA A 93 22.57 -29.37 4.65
CA ALA A 93 22.19 -28.44 3.58
C ALA A 93 20.71 -28.02 3.68
N ARG A 94 19.79 -28.98 3.86
CA ARG A 94 18.34 -28.70 4.04
C ARG A 94 18.09 -27.80 5.24
N ALA A 95 18.71 -28.12 6.39
CA ALA A 95 18.56 -27.36 7.62
C ALA A 95 19.15 -25.95 7.50
N ALA A 96 20.33 -25.81 6.89
CA ALA A 96 20.93 -24.50 6.60
C ALA A 96 20.05 -23.65 5.69
N SER A 97 19.54 -24.21 4.58
CA SER A 97 18.64 -23.52 3.66
C SER A 97 17.40 -22.98 4.36
N LYS A 98 16.74 -23.82 5.17
CA LYS A 98 15.52 -23.43 5.88
C LYS A 98 15.78 -22.46 7.02
N ALA A 99 16.90 -22.61 7.74
CA ALA A 99 17.31 -21.61 8.72
C ALA A 99 17.61 -20.27 8.06
N GLY A 100 18.31 -20.28 6.91
CA GLY A 100 18.59 -19.09 6.10
C GLY A 100 17.31 -18.38 5.64
N LEU A 101 16.32 -19.15 5.13
CA LEU A 101 14.99 -18.64 4.82
C LEU A 101 14.38 -17.90 6.02
N VAL A 102 14.26 -18.58 7.16
CA VAL A 102 13.58 -18.03 8.34
C VAL A 102 14.27 -16.77 8.86
N LEU A 103 15.60 -16.76 8.95
CA LEU A 103 16.36 -15.58 9.36
C LEU A 103 16.23 -14.44 8.34
N GLY A 104 16.27 -14.75 7.04
CA GLY A 104 16.14 -13.76 5.99
C GLY A 104 14.77 -13.10 5.97
N LEU A 105 13.69 -13.87 6.17
CA LEU A 105 12.32 -13.36 6.33
C LEU A 105 12.14 -12.50 7.61
N MET A 106 13.09 -12.55 8.54
CA MET A 106 13.14 -11.68 9.72
C MET A 106 14.12 -10.50 9.56
N GLY A 107 14.78 -10.38 8.40
CA GLY A 107 15.77 -9.34 8.12
C GLY A 107 17.13 -9.55 8.81
N ASP A 108 17.43 -10.77 9.27
CA ASP A 108 18.69 -11.07 9.95
C ASP A 108 19.80 -11.39 8.93
N ALA A 109 20.91 -10.64 9.03
CA ALA A 109 22.08 -10.79 8.16
C ALA A 109 22.76 -12.16 8.24
N ALA A 110 22.48 -12.95 9.30
CA ALA A 110 22.97 -14.32 9.43
C ALA A 110 22.34 -15.30 8.41
N ALA A 111 21.34 -14.87 7.63
CA ALA A 111 20.77 -15.65 6.54
C ALA A 111 21.79 -15.99 5.43
N GLU A 112 22.60 -15.02 5.00
CA GLU A 112 23.53 -15.19 3.88
C GLU A 112 24.62 -16.23 4.16
N PRO A 113 25.30 -16.21 5.33
CA PRO A 113 26.21 -17.29 5.71
C PRO A 113 25.57 -18.69 5.72
N LEU A 114 24.28 -18.79 6.05
CA LEU A 114 23.57 -20.07 6.04
C LEU A 114 23.28 -20.57 4.62
N PHE A 115 22.92 -19.69 3.69
CA PHE A 115 22.79 -20.07 2.28
C PHE A 115 24.14 -20.51 1.69
N ALA A 116 25.23 -19.81 2.02
CA ALA A 116 26.58 -20.22 1.64
C ALA A 116 26.97 -21.58 2.23
N ALA A 117 26.65 -21.83 3.50
CA ALA A 117 26.86 -23.12 4.13
C ALA A 117 26.04 -24.24 3.46
N ALA A 118 24.77 -23.98 3.13
CA ALA A 118 23.91 -24.91 2.42
C ALA A 118 24.51 -25.32 1.06
N ALA A 119 25.01 -24.35 0.28
CA ALA A 119 25.68 -24.59 -0.99
C ALA A 119 26.97 -25.43 -0.83
N ALA A 120 27.76 -25.16 0.21
CA ALA A 120 28.96 -25.92 0.52
C ALA A 120 28.62 -27.38 0.89
N HIS A 121 27.58 -27.59 1.70
CA HIS A 121 27.11 -28.93 2.06
C HIS A 121 26.55 -29.70 0.86
N LEU A 122 25.82 -29.03 -0.01
CA LEU A 122 25.32 -29.61 -1.26
C LEU A 122 26.48 -30.08 -2.16
N THR A 123 27.55 -29.28 -2.27
CA THR A 123 28.75 -29.65 -3.05
C THR A 123 29.43 -30.89 -2.46
N ARG A 124 29.57 -30.96 -1.13
CA ARG A 124 30.11 -32.14 -0.44
C ARG A 124 29.23 -33.37 -0.64
N HIS A 125 27.91 -33.22 -0.53
CA HIS A 125 26.97 -34.32 -0.77
C HIS A 125 27.09 -34.86 -2.20
N ARG A 126 27.14 -33.99 -3.22
CA ARG A 126 27.37 -34.38 -4.62
C ARG A 126 28.67 -35.14 -4.84
N SER A 127 29.73 -34.79 -4.12
CA SER A 127 31.02 -35.49 -4.23
C SER A 127 31.01 -36.86 -3.53
N ALA A 128 30.13 -37.06 -2.55
CA ALA A 128 30.10 -38.25 -1.69
C ALA A 128 28.96 -39.23 -2.04
N SER A 129 27.97 -38.81 -2.84
CA SER A 129 26.78 -39.58 -3.18
C SER A 129 26.48 -39.49 -4.67
N THR A 130 25.94 -40.57 -5.23
CA THR A 130 25.39 -40.63 -6.59
C THR A 130 23.89 -40.32 -6.64
N GLU A 131 23.25 -40.08 -5.48
CA GLU A 131 21.84 -39.71 -5.41
C GLU A 131 21.59 -38.35 -6.08
N PRO A 132 20.54 -38.23 -6.92
CA PRO A 132 20.14 -36.95 -7.49
C PRO A 132 19.85 -35.92 -6.41
N CYS A 133 20.35 -34.71 -6.60
CA CYS A 133 20.24 -33.62 -5.63
C CYS A 133 19.48 -32.40 -6.16
N ASP A 134 18.82 -32.53 -7.32
CA ASP A 134 18.13 -31.43 -8.00
C ASP A 134 17.01 -30.84 -7.13
N SER A 135 16.28 -31.66 -6.39
CA SER A 135 15.28 -31.17 -5.41
C SER A 135 15.91 -30.31 -4.30
N LEU A 136 17.15 -30.61 -3.88
CA LEU A 136 17.87 -29.83 -2.87
C LEU A 136 18.44 -28.52 -3.46
N VAL A 137 18.91 -28.55 -4.70
CA VAL A 137 19.28 -27.35 -5.47
C VAL A 137 18.07 -26.41 -5.57
N GLY A 138 16.94 -26.96 -6.01
CA GLY A 138 15.70 -26.22 -6.16
C GLY A 138 15.24 -25.62 -4.83
N MET A 139 15.33 -26.38 -3.74
CA MET A 139 15.00 -25.87 -2.40
C MET A 139 15.87 -24.67 -2.00
N LEU A 140 17.18 -24.76 -2.20
CA LEU A 140 18.10 -23.67 -1.86
C LEU A 140 17.82 -22.41 -2.69
N ALA A 141 17.71 -22.56 -4.01
CA ALA A 141 17.43 -21.45 -4.92
C ALA A 141 16.07 -20.81 -4.60
N LYS A 142 15.04 -21.63 -4.33
CA LYS A 142 13.71 -21.16 -3.92
C LYS A 142 13.75 -20.39 -2.62
N ASP A 143 14.40 -20.94 -1.59
CA ASP A 143 14.47 -20.31 -0.27
C ASP A 143 15.23 -18.97 -0.33
N ARG A 144 16.29 -18.89 -1.13
CA ARG A 144 16.98 -17.63 -1.43
C ARG A 144 16.08 -16.64 -2.18
N GLY A 145 15.36 -17.10 -3.20
CA GLY A 145 14.40 -16.27 -3.95
C GLY A 145 13.30 -15.68 -3.07
N MET A 146 12.80 -16.43 -2.09
CA MET A 146 11.84 -15.93 -1.10
C MET A 146 12.42 -14.80 -0.24
N VAL A 147 13.68 -14.91 0.18
CA VAL A 147 14.34 -13.85 0.98
C VAL A 147 14.59 -12.59 0.14
N LEU A 148 15.13 -12.75 -1.07
CA LEU A 148 15.34 -11.63 -2.02
C LEU A 148 14.02 -10.90 -2.30
N SER A 149 12.93 -11.67 -2.43
CA SER A 149 11.61 -11.11 -2.60
C SER A 149 11.13 -10.27 -1.42
N GLU A 150 11.37 -10.71 -0.18
CA GLU A 150 10.99 -9.91 1.00
C GLU A 150 11.83 -8.64 1.12
N GLN A 151 13.07 -8.68 0.63
CA GLN A 151 13.97 -7.52 0.55
C GLN A 151 13.58 -6.54 -0.57
N GLY A 152 12.67 -6.92 -1.46
CA GLY A 152 12.24 -6.11 -2.60
C GLY A 152 13.14 -6.23 -3.83
N GLU A 153 14.13 -7.11 -3.82
CA GLU A 153 15.03 -7.43 -4.93
C GLU A 153 14.32 -8.33 -5.95
N ASN A 154 13.30 -7.79 -6.62
CA ASN A 154 12.37 -8.57 -7.45
C ASN A 154 13.05 -9.25 -8.64
N ALA A 155 14.05 -8.62 -9.26
CA ALA A 155 14.72 -9.18 -10.44
C ALA A 155 15.58 -10.39 -10.05
N GLU A 156 16.35 -10.26 -8.96
CA GLU A 156 17.18 -11.30 -8.37
C GLU A 156 16.32 -12.44 -7.82
N ALA A 157 15.18 -12.12 -7.20
CA ALA A 157 14.21 -13.12 -6.75
C ALA A 157 13.67 -13.95 -7.93
N ILE A 158 13.27 -13.30 -9.03
CA ILE A 158 12.80 -14.01 -10.25
C ILE A 158 13.92 -14.88 -10.84
N ALA A 159 15.17 -14.42 -10.85
CA ALA A 159 16.29 -15.21 -11.33
C ALA A 159 16.51 -16.47 -10.45
N ALA A 160 16.52 -16.31 -9.13
CA ALA A 160 16.65 -17.41 -8.18
C ALA A 160 15.48 -18.40 -8.28
N PHE A 161 14.25 -17.91 -8.48
CA PHE A 161 13.10 -18.76 -8.77
C PHE A 161 13.23 -19.49 -10.12
N GLY A 162 13.81 -18.85 -11.14
CA GLY A 162 14.13 -19.50 -12.41
C GLY A 162 15.08 -20.69 -12.24
N GLU A 163 16.17 -20.50 -11.50
CA GLU A 163 17.11 -21.58 -11.13
C GLU A 163 16.39 -22.71 -10.37
N ALA A 164 15.50 -22.36 -9.43
CA ALA A 164 14.72 -23.33 -8.67
C ALA A 164 13.79 -24.14 -9.57
N LEU A 165 13.12 -23.47 -10.51
CA LEU A 165 12.17 -24.09 -11.43
C LEU A 165 12.86 -25.12 -12.33
N GLU A 166 14.04 -24.80 -12.87
CA GLU A 166 14.82 -25.74 -13.68
C GLU A 166 15.27 -26.96 -12.87
N ALA A 167 15.70 -26.74 -11.63
CA ALA A 167 16.07 -27.83 -10.73
C ALA A 167 14.87 -28.73 -10.37
N PHE A 168 13.70 -28.16 -10.10
CA PHE A 168 12.49 -28.96 -9.82
C PHE A 168 11.94 -29.67 -11.06
N ARG A 169 12.13 -29.11 -12.26
CA ARG A 169 11.85 -29.81 -13.53
C ARG A 169 12.75 -31.03 -13.70
N ALA A 170 14.05 -30.88 -13.48
CA ALA A 170 15.00 -31.99 -13.52
C ALA A 170 14.66 -33.07 -12.49
N ALA A 171 14.17 -32.67 -11.31
CA ALA A 171 13.73 -33.58 -10.26
C ALA A 171 12.35 -34.21 -10.50
N GLY A 172 11.56 -33.74 -11.48
CA GLY A 172 10.16 -34.13 -11.67
C GLY A 172 9.23 -33.73 -10.53
N ASP A 173 9.61 -32.72 -9.72
CA ASP A 173 8.84 -32.28 -8.54
C ASP A 173 7.79 -31.24 -8.95
N LEU A 174 6.65 -31.73 -9.45
CA LEU A 174 5.57 -30.89 -9.98
C LEU A 174 4.99 -29.94 -8.92
N ARG A 175 4.97 -30.37 -7.66
CA ARG A 175 4.50 -29.56 -6.53
C ARG A 175 5.34 -28.31 -6.36
N GLU A 176 6.66 -28.49 -6.33
CA GLU A 176 7.59 -27.38 -6.15
C GLU A 176 7.70 -26.51 -7.41
N GLN A 177 7.54 -27.08 -8.61
CA GLN A 177 7.37 -26.29 -9.84
C GLN A 177 6.18 -25.34 -9.75
N GLY A 178 5.01 -25.85 -9.35
CA GLY A 178 3.81 -25.06 -9.15
C GLY A 178 3.98 -23.96 -8.10
N PHE A 179 4.62 -24.26 -6.97
CA PHE A 179 4.94 -23.26 -5.94
C PHE A 179 5.83 -22.13 -6.48
N VAL A 180 6.91 -22.48 -7.18
CA VAL A 180 7.86 -21.51 -7.73
C VAL A 180 7.18 -20.63 -8.79
N LEU A 181 6.33 -21.20 -9.63
CA LEU A 181 5.52 -20.43 -10.58
C LEU A 181 4.57 -19.46 -9.86
N ALA A 182 3.90 -19.88 -8.78
CA ALA A 182 3.05 -18.99 -7.99
C ALA A 182 3.85 -17.83 -7.38
N ALA A 183 5.06 -18.09 -6.88
CA ALA A 183 5.96 -17.06 -6.36
C ALA A 183 6.41 -16.07 -7.44
N ILE A 184 6.76 -16.55 -8.65
CA ILE A 184 7.06 -15.69 -9.81
C ILE A 184 5.84 -14.83 -10.19
N ALA A 185 4.64 -15.43 -10.20
CA ALA A 185 3.41 -14.70 -10.50
C ALA A 185 3.15 -13.57 -9.48
N ALA A 186 3.38 -13.82 -8.19
CA ALA A 186 3.30 -12.79 -7.15
C ALA A 186 4.26 -11.62 -7.41
N ARG A 187 5.48 -11.89 -7.90
CA ARG A 187 6.44 -10.83 -8.25
C ARG A 187 6.01 -10.01 -9.47
N HIS A 188 5.45 -10.66 -10.48
CA HIS A 188 4.86 -9.95 -11.60
C HIS A 188 3.64 -9.13 -11.19
N LEU A 189 2.82 -9.64 -10.25
CA LEU A 189 1.74 -8.88 -9.65
C LEU A 189 2.30 -7.67 -8.91
N ASP A 190 3.27 -7.82 -8.01
CA ASP A 190 3.93 -6.71 -7.30
C ASP A 190 4.46 -5.65 -8.28
N ALA A 191 5.00 -6.06 -9.43
CA ALA A 191 5.49 -5.17 -10.49
C ALA A 191 4.38 -4.56 -11.38
N GLY A 192 3.10 -4.88 -11.15
CA GLY A 192 1.96 -4.41 -11.96
C GLY A 192 1.86 -5.07 -13.34
N SER A 193 2.64 -6.11 -13.62
CA SER A 193 2.61 -6.88 -14.87
C SER A 193 1.47 -7.90 -14.86
N LEU A 194 0.22 -7.42 -14.79
CA LEU A 194 -0.98 -8.23 -14.53
C LEU A 194 -1.17 -9.39 -15.53
N ALA A 195 -0.96 -9.13 -16.82
CA ALA A 195 -1.09 -10.18 -17.85
C ALA A 195 -0.08 -11.33 -17.66
N THR A 196 1.17 -10.99 -17.34
CA THR A 196 2.21 -12.00 -17.06
C THR A 196 1.90 -12.74 -15.77
N ALA A 197 1.51 -12.02 -14.71
CA ALA A 197 1.11 -12.61 -13.44
C ALA A 197 -0.03 -13.62 -13.63
N ARG A 198 -1.07 -13.26 -14.39
CA ARG A 198 -2.20 -14.15 -14.72
C ARG A 198 -1.73 -15.42 -15.42
N ASN A 199 -0.93 -15.28 -16.49
CA ASN A 199 -0.48 -16.41 -17.29
C ASN A 199 0.41 -17.37 -16.48
N VAL A 200 1.32 -16.84 -15.67
CA VAL A 200 2.20 -17.64 -14.81
C VAL A 200 1.40 -18.31 -13.69
N ALA A 201 0.48 -17.61 -13.05
CA ALA A 201 -0.40 -18.17 -12.01
C ALA A 201 -1.32 -19.27 -12.57
N ALA A 202 -1.83 -19.12 -13.80
CA ALA A 202 -2.64 -20.16 -14.46
C ALA A 202 -1.86 -21.46 -14.69
N ARG A 203 -0.57 -21.35 -15.05
CA ARG A 203 0.33 -22.51 -15.13
C ARG A 203 0.58 -23.13 -13.76
N ALA A 204 0.81 -22.31 -12.74
CA ALA A 204 0.94 -22.77 -11.36
C ALA A 204 -0.31 -23.54 -10.89
N LEU A 205 -1.52 -23.05 -11.20
CA LEU A 205 -2.76 -23.75 -10.86
C LEU A 205 -2.78 -25.18 -11.42
N HIS A 206 -2.41 -25.35 -12.69
CA HIS A 206 -2.39 -26.67 -13.33
C HIS A 206 -1.46 -27.65 -12.61
N ASP A 207 -0.20 -27.24 -12.40
CA ASP A 207 0.81 -28.07 -11.73
C ASP A 207 0.39 -28.41 -10.28
N LEU A 208 -0.21 -27.46 -9.56
CA LEU A 208 -0.64 -27.63 -8.18
C LEU A 208 -1.90 -28.50 -8.05
N GLU A 209 -2.80 -28.46 -9.04
CA GLU A 209 -3.96 -29.34 -9.10
C GLU A 209 -3.56 -30.79 -9.33
N GLU A 210 -2.63 -31.03 -10.27
CA GLU A 210 -2.09 -32.36 -10.55
C GLU A 210 -1.27 -32.91 -9.37
N ALA A 211 -0.46 -32.07 -8.73
CA ALA A 211 0.26 -32.42 -7.50
C ALA A 211 -0.66 -32.58 -6.28
N GLY A 212 -1.88 -32.03 -6.33
CA GLY A 212 -2.83 -32.01 -5.22
C GLY A 212 -2.34 -31.22 -4.00
N ASP A 213 -1.59 -30.13 -4.23
CA ASP A 213 -1.12 -29.21 -3.18
C ASP A 213 -2.16 -28.12 -2.92
N ARG A 214 -3.12 -28.44 -2.05
CA ARG A 214 -4.28 -27.58 -1.77
C ARG A 214 -3.90 -26.26 -1.12
N ARG A 215 -2.82 -26.24 -0.32
CA ARG A 215 -2.35 -25.03 0.38
C ARG A 215 -1.82 -24.01 -0.62
N THR A 216 -0.86 -24.41 -1.46
CA THR A 216 -0.30 -23.49 -2.46
C THR A 216 -1.32 -23.17 -3.55
N LEU A 217 -2.25 -24.08 -3.84
CA LEU A 217 -3.37 -23.83 -4.75
C LEU A 217 -4.31 -22.72 -4.23
N ALA A 218 -4.57 -22.68 -2.92
CA ALA A 218 -5.33 -21.60 -2.29
C ALA A 218 -4.63 -20.24 -2.49
N TRP A 219 -3.33 -20.18 -2.21
CA TRP A 219 -2.54 -18.95 -2.40
C TRP A 219 -2.48 -18.51 -3.87
N THR A 220 -2.35 -19.45 -4.81
CA THR A 220 -2.32 -19.13 -6.25
C THR A 220 -3.66 -18.55 -6.73
N ARG A 221 -4.79 -19.13 -6.28
CA ARG A 221 -6.13 -18.56 -6.56
C ARG A 221 -6.32 -17.18 -5.92
N HIS A 222 -5.75 -16.95 -4.73
CA HIS A 222 -5.73 -15.61 -4.12
C HIS A 222 -5.01 -14.58 -4.99
N LEU A 223 -3.84 -14.91 -5.55
CA LEU A 223 -3.11 -14.02 -6.47
C LEU A 223 -3.97 -13.68 -7.70
N LEU A 224 -4.67 -14.66 -8.27
CA LEU A 224 -5.59 -14.44 -9.40
C LEU A 224 -6.79 -13.57 -9.02
N ALA A 225 -7.29 -13.69 -7.79
CA ALA A 225 -8.34 -12.81 -7.30
C ALA A 225 -7.88 -11.34 -7.24
N ILE A 226 -6.64 -11.10 -6.81
CA ILE A 226 -6.05 -9.75 -6.79
C ILE A 226 -5.84 -9.24 -8.22
N VAL A 227 -5.30 -10.07 -9.13
CA VAL A 227 -5.15 -9.72 -10.55
C VAL A 227 -6.49 -9.28 -11.15
N ALA A 228 -7.55 -10.09 -10.97
CA ALA A 228 -8.87 -9.78 -11.47
C ALA A 228 -9.45 -8.49 -10.82
N LEU A 229 -9.21 -8.26 -9.52
CA LEU A 229 -9.61 -7.04 -8.85
C LEU A 229 -8.89 -5.80 -9.42
N GLU A 230 -7.59 -5.89 -9.70
CA GLU A 230 -6.83 -4.80 -10.32
C GLU A 230 -7.33 -4.47 -11.73
N GLU A 231 -7.88 -5.46 -12.44
CA GLU A 231 -8.46 -5.31 -13.77
C GLU A 231 -9.93 -4.87 -13.74
N GLY A 232 -10.55 -4.78 -12.56
CA GLY A 232 -11.96 -4.43 -12.39
C GLY A 232 -12.93 -5.57 -12.70
N GLU A 233 -12.45 -6.81 -12.79
CA GLU A 233 -13.25 -8.01 -13.00
C GLU A 233 -13.79 -8.57 -11.66
N HIS A 234 -14.66 -7.81 -10.97
CA HIS A 234 -15.09 -8.13 -9.59
C HIS A 234 -15.75 -9.51 -9.45
N ALA A 235 -16.48 -9.98 -10.47
CA ALA A 235 -17.09 -11.30 -10.47
C ALA A 235 -16.02 -12.41 -10.47
N THR A 236 -15.08 -12.35 -11.42
CA THR A 236 -13.92 -13.25 -11.52
C THR A 236 -13.07 -13.22 -10.23
N ALA A 237 -12.84 -12.02 -9.68
CA ALA A 237 -12.11 -11.85 -8.43
C ALA A 237 -12.82 -12.56 -7.26
N THR A 238 -14.15 -12.42 -7.17
CA THR A 238 -14.96 -13.06 -6.13
C THR A 238 -14.94 -14.58 -6.25
N GLU A 239 -15.05 -15.13 -7.48
CA GLU A 239 -14.97 -16.57 -7.73
C GLU A 239 -13.63 -17.16 -7.29
N HIS A 240 -12.53 -16.54 -7.70
CA HIS A 240 -11.19 -16.96 -7.29
C HIS A 240 -10.98 -16.85 -5.78
N ALA A 241 -11.41 -15.74 -5.15
CA ALA A 241 -11.30 -15.57 -3.71
C ALA A 241 -12.15 -16.59 -2.93
N ALA A 242 -13.38 -16.87 -3.36
CA ALA A 242 -14.24 -17.87 -2.71
C ALA A 242 -13.64 -19.28 -2.79
N ALA A 243 -13.14 -19.68 -3.97
CA ALA A 243 -12.47 -20.96 -4.15
C ALA A 243 -11.18 -21.07 -3.33
N ALA A 244 -10.37 -19.99 -3.31
CA ALA A 244 -9.16 -19.91 -2.49
C ALA A 244 -9.48 -20.07 -1.00
N ARG A 245 -10.51 -19.38 -0.50
CA ARG A 245 -10.93 -19.41 0.90
C ARG A 245 -11.38 -20.81 1.32
N ALA A 246 -12.15 -21.49 0.47
CA ALA A 246 -12.60 -22.86 0.72
C ALA A 246 -11.43 -23.84 0.82
N LEU A 247 -10.40 -23.68 -0.02
CA LEU A 247 -9.18 -24.48 0.03
C LEU A 247 -8.39 -24.21 1.33
N ALA A 248 -8.13 -22.94 1.64
CA ALA A 248 -7.38 -22.53 2.83
C ALA A 248 -8.04 -23.04 4.13
N ARG A 249 -9.36 -22.87 4.23
CA ARG A 249 -10.16 -23.40 5.34
C ARG A 249 -10.06 -24.92 5.44
N GLY A 250 -10.17 -25.62 4.31
CA GLY A 250 -10.12 -27.07 4.26
C GLY A 250 -8.79 -27.68 4.72
N VAL A 251 -7.69 -26.92 4.63
CA VAL A 251 -6.35 -27.35 5.10
C VAL A 251 -5.93 -26.72 6.43
N GLY A 252 -6.81 -25.91 7.05
CA GLY A 252 -6.55 -25.22 8.31
C GLY A 252 -5.53 -24.08 8.23
N ASP A 253 -5.37 -23.45 7.06
CA ASP A 253 -4.43 -22.34 6.84
C ASP A 253 -5.10 -21.00 7.19
N ALA A 254 -5.07 -20.65 8.48
CA ALA A 254 -5.72 -19.43 8.99
C ALA A 254 -5.14 -18.14 8.39
N TRP A 255 -3.83 -18.13 8.11
CA TRP A 255 -3.15 -16.97 7.51
C TRP A 255 -3.71 -16.69 6.11
N THR A 256 -3.67 -17.69 5.23
CA THR A 256 -4.15 -17.58 3.86
C THR A 256 -5.66 -17.29 3.84
N GLU A 257 -6.44 -17.94 4.72
CA GLU A 257 -7.88 -17.68 4.84
C GLU A 257 -8.16 -16.21 5.25
N GLY A 258 -7.40 -15.67 6.20
CA GLY A 258 -7.50 -14.29 6.66
C GLY A 258 -7.21 -13.28 5.54
N MET A 259 -6.10 -13.47 4.82
CA MET A 259 -5.71 -12.64 3.67
C MET A 259 -6.78 -12.63 2.58
N ILE A 260 -7.29 -13.80 2.20
CA ILE A 260 -8.34 -13.92 1.17
C ILE A 260 -9.63 -13.25 1.64
N THR A 261 -9.96 -13.38 2.92
CA THR A 261 -11.15 -12.72 3.49
C THR A 261 -10.98 -11.20 3.47
N GLY A 262 -9.76 -10.69 3.69
CA GLY A 262 -9.41 -9.28 3.45
C GLY A 262 -9.64 -8.84 2.01
N VAL A 263 -9.19 -9.64 1.02
CA VAL A 263 -9.44 -9.36 -0.40
C VAL A 263 -10.93 -9.33 -0.76
N LEU A 264 -11.75 -10.22 -0.18
CA LEU A 264 -13.21 -10.12 -0.33
C LEU A 264 -13.76 -8.81 0.22
N GLY A 265 -13.15 -8.28 1.29
CA GLY A 265 -13.44 -6.93 1.80
C GLY A 265 -12.99 -5.83 0.84
N HIS A 266 -11.83 -5.97 0.20
CA HIS A 266 -11.35 -5.03 -0.83
C HIS A 266 -12.27 -5.00 -2.04
N ILE A 267 -12.72 -6.17 -2.53
CA ILE A 267 -13.71 -6.28 -3.61
C ILE A 267 -14.99 -5.52 -3.23
N ALA A 268 -15.54 -5.77 -2.04
CA ALA A 268 -16.74 -5.07 -1.57
C ALA A 268 -16.54 -3.55 -1.39
N LEU A 269 -15.36 -3.11 -0.96
CA LEU A 269 -15.04 -1.67 -0.92
C LEU A 269 -14.98 -1.03 -2.31
N ASP A 270 -14.46 -1.77 -3.29
CA ASP A 270 -14.31 -1.31 -4.67
C ASP A 270 -15.67 -1.21 -5.39
N THR A 271 -16.61 -2.10 -5.07
CA THR A 271 -18.00 -2.06 -5.56
C THR A 271 -18.90 -1.10 -4.77
N GLY A 272 -18.40 -0.49 -3.68
CA GLY A 272 -19.14 0.46 -2.86
C GLY A 272 -20.03 -0.17 -1.77
N GLU A 273 -19.93 -1.49 -1.56
CA GLU A 273 -20.69 -2.26 -0.58
C GLU A 273 -20.02 -2.21 0.81
N SER A 274 -19.98 -1.03 1.43
CA SER A 274 -19.27 -0.82 2.72
C SER A 274 -19.72 -1.74 3.85
N ALA A 275 -21.01 -2.10 3.94
CA ALA A 275 -21.51 -3.03 4.95
C ALA A 275 -21.00 -4.48 4.71
N ALA A 276 -20.91 -4.91 3.45
CA ALA A 276 -20.33 -6.21 3.13
C ALA A 276 -18.82 -6.24 3.40
N ALA A 277 -18.12 -5.13 3.11
CA ALA A 277 -16.71 -4.98 3.42
C ALA A 277 -16.44 -5.07 4.94
N ASP A 278 -17.19 -4.34 5.76
CA ASP A 278 -17.13 -4.41 7.23
C ASP A 278 -17.33 -5.84 7.75
N ALA A 279 -18.32 -6.57 7.22
CA ALA A 279 -18.54 -7.96 7.58
C ALA A 279 -17.33 -8.86 7.24
N ARG A 280 -16.72 -8.67 6.05
CA ARG A 280 -15.54 -9.44 5.65
C ARG A 280 -14.32 -9.12 6.52
N TYR A 281 -14.04 -7.85 6.80
CA TYR A 281 -12.89 -7.51 7.65
C TYR A 281 -13.04 -8.00 9.08
N ARG A 282 -14.26 -7.98 9.63
CA ARG A 282 -14.57 -8.58 10.94
C ARG A 282 -14.34 -10.09 10.96
N GLU A 283 -14.58 -10.78 9.86
CA GLU A 283 -14.24 -12.21 9.71
C GLU A 283 -12.73 -12.45 9.56
N ALA A 284 -12.00 -11.55 8.88
CA ALA A 284 -10.57 -11.68 8.63
C ALA A 284 -9.71 -11.47 9.89
N GLU A 285 -10.10 -10.53 10.76
CA GLU A 285 -9.35 -10.17 11.97
C GLU A 285 -8.98 -11.38 12.88
N PRO A 286 -9.92 -12.22 13.36
CA PRO A 286 -9.57 -13.35 14.22
C PRO A 286 -8.71 -14.42 13.53
N LEU A 287 -8.77 -14.51 12.20
CA LEU A 287 -7.93 -15.42 11.42
C LEU A 287 -6.47 -14.93 11.40
N LEU A 288 -6.28 -13.64 11.14
CA LEU A 288 -4.95 -13.01 11.11
C LEU A 288 -4.32 -12.90 12.51
N LEU A 289 -5.13 -12.68 13.54
CA LEU A 289 -4.67 -12.76 14.93
C LEU A 289 -4.18 -14.16 15.29
N ARG A 290 -4.90 -15.22 14.90
CA ARG A 290 -4.48 -16.61 15.12
C ARG A 290 -3.22 -16.97 14.33
N ALA A 291 -3.04 -16.36 13.16
CA ALA A 291 -1.84 -16.51 12.34
C ALA A 291 -0.65 -15.69 12.85
N GLU A 292 -0.84 -14.87 13.90
CA GLU A 292 0.16 -13.93 14.43
C GLU A 292 0.75 -12.98 13.37
N ASP A 293 -0.03 -12.68 12.33
CA ASP A 293 0.40 -11.77 11.25
C ASP A 293 -0.11 -10.35 11.48
N GLY A 294 0.62 -9.61 12.31
CA GLY A 294 0.34 -8.20 12.58
C GLY A 294 0.44 -7.31 11.34
N ARG A 295 1.33 -7.64 10.39
CA ARG A 295 1.56 -6.84 9.18
C ARG A 295 0.30 -6.82 8.33
N SER A 296 -0.19 -8.00 7.95
CA SER A 296 -1.39 -8.10 7.10
C SER A 296 -2.64 -7.64 7.83
N LEU A 297 -2.71 -7.88 9.14
CA LEU A 297 -3.79 -7.34 9.97
C LEU A 297 -3.82 -5.81 9.94
N GLY A 298 -2.66 -5.15 9.93
CA GLY A 298 -2.56 -3.69 9.80
C GLY A 298 -3.17 -3.17 8.50
N ILE A 299 -2.86 -3.80 7.36
CA ILE A 299 -3.43 -3.44 6.06
C ILE A 299 -4.95 -3.61 6.06
N VAL A 300 -5.43 -4.78 6.51
CA VAL A 300 -6.87 -5.07 6.61
C VAL A 300 -7.58 -4.05 7.51
N LYS A 301 -6.99 -3.67 8.65
CA LYS A 301 -7.56 -2.65 9.55
C LYS A 301 -7.61 -1.26 8.91
N ALA A 302 -6.61 -0.87 8.12
CA ALA A 302 -6.61 0.40 7.41
C ALA A 302 -7.71 0.46 6.35
N ALA A 303 -7.88 -0.61 5.56
CA ALA A 303 -8.98 -0.71 4.61
C ALA A 303 -10.34 -0.75 5.31
N TRP A 304 -10.44 -1.46 6.43
CA TRP A 304 -11.65 -1.52 7.25
C TRP A 304 -12.05 -0.15 7.80
N ALA A 305 -11.08 0.69 8.19
CA ALA A 305 -11.36 2.06 8.59
C ALA A 305 -12.12 2.84 7.51
N VAL A 306 -11.81 2.62 6.22
CA VAL A 306 -12.55 3.24 5.12
C VAL A 306 -13.99 2.74 5.04
N ALA A 307 -14.22 1.43 5.25
CA ALA A 307 -15.57 0.87 5.27
C ALA A 307 -16.41 1.48 6.40
N LEU A 308 -15.84 1.55 7.60
CA LEU A 308 -16.49 2.10 8.80
C LEU A 308 -16.82 3.59 8.65
N ASP A 309 -15.88 4.38 8.10
CA ASP A 309 -16.12 5.81 7.88
C ASP A 309 -17.27 6.05 6.89
N ARG A 310 -17.35 5.26 5.81
CA ARG A 310 -18.47 5.29 4.85
C ARG A 310 -19.81 4.87 5.47
N LEU A 311 -19.80 4.08 6.54
CA LEU A 311 -20.99 3.72 7.32
C LEU A 311 -21.34 4.76 8.39
N GLY A 312 -20.52 5.81 8.56
CA GLY A 312 -20.69 6.85 9.58
C GLY A 312 -20.10 6.50 10.94
N GLU A 313 -19.38 5.40 11.07
CA GLU A 313 -18.71 4.96 12.31
C GLU A 313 -17.31 5.60 12.47
N THR A 314 -17.24 6.93 12.37
CA THR A 314 -15.98 7.68 12.28
C THR A 314 -15.03 7.48 13.47
N LEU A 315 -15.56 7.30 14.69
CA LEU A 315 -14.72 7.05 15.87
C LEU A 315 -14.01 5.69 15.76
N GLU A 316 -14.76 4.66 15.35
CA GLU A 316 -14.21 3.32 15.19
C GLU A 316 -13.25 3.28 14.00
N ALA A 317 -13.57 3.94 12.90
CA ALA A 317 -12.67 4.12 11.76
C ALA A 317 -11.32 4.71 12.19
N THR A 318 -11.35 5.78 12.99
CA THR A 318 -10.13 6.42 13.52
C THR A 318 -9.32 5.46 14.40
N ARG A 319 -10.00 4.68 15.24
CA ARG A 319 -9.37 3.68 16.10
C ARG A 319 -8.67 2.59 15.29
N ARG A 320 -9.34 2.05 14.26
CA ARG A 320 -8.76 1.01 13.38
C ARG A 320 -7.56 1.52 12.58
N LEU A 321 -7.62 2.77 12.11
CA LEU A 321 -6.49 3.38 11.42
C LEU A 321 -5.28 3.59 12.35
N ALA A 322 -5.52 3.94 13.62
CA ALA A 322 -4.45 4.05 14.61
C ALA A 322 -3.79 2.69 14.88
N GLU A 323 -4.58 1.65 15.11
CA GLU A 323 -4.07 0.27 15.25
C GLU A 323 -3.30 -0.19 14.02
N ALA A 324 -3.80 0.12 12.82
CA ALA A 324 -3.11 -0.20 11.57
C ALA A 324 -1.72 0.45 11.48
N ARG A 325 -1.60 1.72 11.89
CA ARG A 325 -0.32 2.43 11.94
C ARG A 325 0.63 1.81 12.96
N GLU A 326 0.14 1.43 14.14
CA GLU A 326 0.97 0.75 15.14
C GLU A 326 1.49 -0.59 14.62
N LEU A 327 0.62 -1.42 14.06
CA LEU A 327 0.98 -2.74 13.51
C LEU A 327 1.97 -2.66 12.33
N THR A 328 1.97 -1.57 11.58
CA THR A 328 2.88 -1.35 10.43
C THR A 328 4.08 -0.44 10.75
N SER A 329 4.15 0.11 11.96
CA SER A 329 5.24 1.01 12.39
C SER A 329 6.57 0.27 12.65
N ALA A 330 6.52 -1.03 12.96
CA ALA A 330 7.68 -1.85 13.28
C ALA A 330 7.91 -2.94 12.22
N ARG A 331 9.05 -2.87 11.51
CA ARG A 331 9.55 -3.93 10.60
C ARG A 331 8.64 -4.31 9.41
N GLY A 332 7.69 -3.45 9.02
CA GLY A 332 6.86 -3.67 7.82
C GLY A 332 7.65 -3.56 6.51
N ARG A 333 7.13 -4.15 5.42
CA ARG A 333 7.70 -3.91 4.08
C ARG A 333 7.51 -2.43 3.74
N PRO A 334 8.43 -1.78 3.01
CA PRO A 334 8.33 -0.34 2.72
C PRO A 334 6.97 0.12 2.15
N GLY A 335 6.28 -0.73 1.39
CA GLY A 335 4.95 -0.43 0.82
C GLY A 335 3.79 -0.43 1.83
N ASP A 336 3.93 -1.06 3.00
CA ASP A 336 2.80 -1.22 3.93
C ASP A 336 2.39 0.11 4.54
N GLN A 337 3.37 0.91 4.95
CA GLN A 337 3.13 2.23 5.52
C GLN A 337 2.51 3.17 4.49
N GLU A 338 2.89 3.04 3.23
CA GLU A 338 2.31 3.83 2.14
C GLU A 338 0.86 3.43 1.85
N ALA A 339 0.55 2.13 1.87
CA ALA A 339 -0.84 1.67 1.77
C ALA A 339 -1.70 2.19 2.94
N VAL A 340 -1.21 2.08 4.18
CA VAL A 340 -1.92 2.61 5.37
C VAL A 340 -2.09 4.13 5.28
N ALA A 341 -1.07 4.87 4.82
CA ALA A 341 -1.15 6.31 4.62
C ALA A 341 -2.20 6.68 3.57
N LEU A 342 -2.28 5.94 2.45
CA LEU A 342 -3.28 6.15 1.40
C LEU A 342 -4.70 5.83 1.88
N PHE A 343 -4.91 4.75 2.64
CA PHE A 343 -6.21 4.51 3.26
C PHE A 343 -6.60 5.62 4.24
N GLY A 344 -5.66 6.09 5.05
CA GLY A 344 -5.87 7.25 5.91
C GLY A 344 -6.23 8.51 5.12
N ALA A 345 -5.61 8.72 3.96
CA ALA A 345 -5.94 9.83 3.07
C ALA A 345 -7.38 9.78 2.57
N VAL A 346 -7.95 8.58 2.35
CA VAL A 346 -9.38 8.44 1.99
C VAL A 346 -10.30 9.00 3.08
N LEU A 347 -9.98 8.75 4.36
CA LEU A 347 -10.74 9.31 5.50
C LEU A 347 -10.56 10.83 5.59
N GLU A 348 -9.34 11.33 5.41
CA GLU A 348 -9.10 12.79 5.41
C GLU A 348 -9.87 13.48 4.28
N LEU A 349 -9.97 12.87 3.10
CA LEU A 349 -10.79 13.40 2.00
C LEU A 349 -12.28 13.42 2.31
N ALA A 350 -12.80 12.38 2.99
CA ALA A 350 -14.19 12.37 3.46
C ALA A 350 -14.44 13.51 4.44
N ARG A 351 -13.54 13.72 5.40
CA ARG A 351 -13.57 14.82 6.36
C ARG A 351 -13.48 16.20 5.69
N ALA A 352 -12.63 16.35 4.67
CA ALA A 352 -12.55 17.58 3.87
C ALA A 352 -13.90 17.92 3.21
N GLY A 353 -14.60 16.92 2.69
CA GLY A 353 -15.97 17.08 2.16
C GLY A 353 -16.96 17.60 3.21
N HIS A 354 -16.89 17.08 4.44
CA HIS A 354 -17.72 17.55 5.55
C HIS A 354 -17.39 18.97 6.02
N LEU A 355 -16.11 19.34 6.08
CA LEU A 355 -15.66 20.69 6.42
C LEU A 355 -16.16 21.70 5.38
N HIS A 356 -16.01 21.37 4.10
CA HIS A 356 -16.54 22.21 3.02
C HIS A 356 -18.05 22.41 3.13
N ALA A 357 -18.81 21.34 3.40
CA ALA A 357 -20.26 21.42 3.59
C ALA A 357 -20.68 22.31 4.79
N ARG A 358 -19.79 22.50 5.77
CA ARG A 358 -19.99 23.39 6.94
C ARG A 358 -19.47 24.82 6.70
N GLY A 359 -18.97 25.12 5.50
CA GLY A 359 -18.46 26.44 5.12
C GLY A 359 -16.96 26.66 5.36
N ASP A 360 -16.23 25.66 5.87
CA ASP A 360 -14.78 25.75 6.10
C ASP A 360 -14.01 25.29 4.84
N ALA A 361 -14.13 26.09 3.78
CA ALA A 361 -13.51 25.78 2.49
C ALA A 361 -11.98 25.82 2.53
N GLN A 362 -11.40 26.66 3.41
CA GLN A 362 -9.95 26.78 3.53
C GLN A 362 -9.32 25.54 4.18
N ALA A 363 -9.89 25.06 5.29
CA ALA A 363 -9.40 23.84 5.93
C ALA A 363 -9.59 22.62 5.02
N ALA A 364 -10.76 22.51 4.36
CA ALA A 364 -11.01 21.46 3.39
C ALA A 364 -9.97 21.48 2.25
N ARG A 365 -9.57 22.65 1.77
CA ARG A 365 -8.58 22.78 0.70
C ARG A 365 -7.17 22.39 1.15
N ALA A 366 -6.74 22.82 2.34
CA ALA A 366 -5.45 22.43 2.88
C ALA A 366 -5.31 20.89 2.97
N MET A 367 -6.36 20.21 3.42
CA MET A 367 -6.40 18.74 3.48
C MET A 367 -6.31 18.09 2.09
N LEU A 368 -6.99 18.67 1.09
CA LEU A 368 -6.89 18.18 -0.29
C LEU A 368 -5.48 18.32 -0.85
N ASP A 369 -4.84 19.47 -0.62
CA ASP A 369 -3.48 19.72 -1.09
C ASP A 369 -2.46 18.78 -0.41
N ASP A 370 -2.66 18.47 0.88
CA ASP A 370 -1.86 17.48 1.61
C ASP A 370 -1.99 16.07 1.02
N VAL A 371 -3.23 15.63 0.78
CA VAL A 371 -3.50 14.32 0.18
C VAL A 371 -3.00 14.24 -1.26
N GLN A 372 -3.14 15.32 -2.04
CA GLN A 372 -2.63 15.37 -3.41
C GLN A 372 -1.10 15.24 -3.44
N ARG A 373 -0.39 15.92 -2.53
CA ARG A 373 1.07 15.76 -2.38
C ARG A 373 1.45 14.34 -2.02
N LEU A 374 0.71 13.70 -1.10
CA LEU A 374 0.93 12.31 -0.73
C LEU A 374 0.77 11.36 -1.93
N VAL A 375 -0.34 11.47 -2.66
CA VAL A 375 -0.63 10.64 -3.83
C VAL A 375 0.45 10.83 -4.91
N LEU A 376 0.85 12.08 -5.19
CA LEU A 376 1.90 12.35 -6.17
C LEU A 376 3.26 11.78 -5.75
N ARG A 377 3.61 11.88 -4.47
CA ARG A 377 4.86 11.29 -3.94
C ARG A 377 4.89 9.77 -4.08
N ILE A 378 3.79 9.09 -3.79
CA ILE A 378 3.71 7.61 -3.90
C ILE A 378 3.61 7.16 -5.36
N ALA A 379 3.00 7.99 -6.22
CA ALA A 379 2.90 7.73 -7.66
C ALA A 379 4.24 7.89 -8.40
N ASP A 380 5.18 8.66 -7.86
CA ASP A 380 6.47 8.94 -8.50
C ASP A 380 7.34 7.67 -8.60
N PRO A 381 7.61 7.16 -9.82
CA PRO A 381 8.47 6.01 -10.02
C PRO A 381 9.92 6.26 -9.57
N ALA A 382 10.37 7.51 -9.58
CA ALA A 382 11.71 7.89 -9.12
C ALA A 382 11.83 7.95 -7.60
N GLY A 383 10.69 7.96 -6.88
CA GLY A 383 10.63 8.03 -5.41
C GLY A 383 11.05 6.75 -4.70
N GLY A 384 11.35 5.66 -5.42
CA GLY A 384 11.81 4.39 -4.85
C GLY A 384 10.77 3.67 -3.98
N VAL A 385 9.50 4.08 -4.05
CA VAL A 385 8.41 3.47 -3.26
C VAL A 385 8.11 2.07 -3.78
N PHE A 386 8.07 1.08 -2.89
CA PHE A 386 7.62 -0.27 -3.23
C PHE A 386 6.11 -0.27 -3.49
N ARG A 387 5.72 -0.35 -4.77
CA ARG A 387 4.32 -0.24 -5.22
C ARG A 387 3.62 -1.60 -5.23
N SER A 388 3.37 -2.19 -4.07
CA SER A 388 2.60 -3.45 -3.95
C SER A 388 1.18 -3.34 -4.50
N ASP A 389 0.50 -4.47 -4.66
CA ASP A 389 -0.92 -4.54 -5.00
C ASP A 389 -1.79 -3.74 -4.01
N GLU A 390 -1.49 -3.83 -2.70
CA GLU A 390 -2.17 -3.07 -1.65
C GLU A 390 -1.99 -1.55 -1.81
N VAL A 391 -0.77 -1.10 -2.14
CA VAL A 391 -0.50 0.33 -2.42
C VAL A 391 -1.31 0.80 -3.62
N ARG A 392 -1.34 0.01 -4.72
CA ARG A 392 -2.10 0.36 -5.91
C ARG A 392 -3.60 0.38 -5.64
N PHE A 393 -4.12 -0.56 -4.86
CA PHE A 393 -5.53 -0.58 -4.47
C PHE A 393 -5.90 0.65 -3.64
N ALA A 394 -5.13 0.95 -2.59
CA ALA A 394 -5.35 2.14 -1.75
C ALA A 394 -5.20 3.44 -2.56
N GLU A 395 -4.24 3.51 -3.49
CA GLU A 395 -4.04 4.67 -4.37
C GLU A 395 -5.23 4.88 -5.31
N ARG A 396 -5.76 3.82 -5.93
CA ARG A 396 -6.98 3.91 -6.77
C ARG A 396 -8.16 4.45 -5.96
N LEU A 397 -8.32 3.97 -4.72
CA LEU A 397 -9.38 4.44 -3.83
C LEU A 397 -9.22 5.92 -3.45
N ALA A 398 -8.00 6.32 -3.06
CA ALA A 398 -7.66 7.70 -2.73
C ALA A 398 -7.85 8.65 -3.92
N LYS A 399 -7.40 8.28 -5.13
CA LYS A 399 -7.59 9.07 -6.34
C LYS A 399 -9.07 9.27 -6.68
N ARG A 400 -9.87 8.20 -6.69
CA ARG A 400 -11.32 8.31 -6.95
C ARG A 400 -12.01 9.25 -5.94
N GLN A 401 -11.66 9.13 -4.65
CA GLN A 401 -12.22 10.00 -3.62
C GLN A 401 -11.73 11.45 -3.75
N LEU A 402 -10.47 11.65 -4.13
CA LEU A 402 -9.87 12.96 -4.36
C LEU A 402 -10.59 13.67 -5.50
N ASP A 403 -10.75 12.99 -6.64
CA ASP A 403 -11.46 13.52 -7.81
C ASP A 403 -12.93 13.86 -7.48
N ALA A 404 -13.62 12.97 -6.77
CA ALA A 404 -14.99 13.20 -6.33
C ALA A 404 -15.11 14.39 -5.34
N THR A 405 -14.08 14.63 -4.53
CA THR A 405 -14.06 15.73 -3.57
C THR A 405 -13.71 17.04 -4.27
N LEU A 406 -12.70 17.06 -5.14
CA LEU A 406 -12.39 18.21 -6.00
C LEU A 406 -13.58 18.64 -6.87
N GLY A 407 -14.30 17.68 -7.45
CA GLY A 407 -15.52 17.97 -8.21
C GLY A 407 -16.62 18.66 -7.38
N ARG A 408 -16.72 18.34 -6.08
CA ARG A 408 -17.68 18.98 -5.16
C ARG A 408 -17.26 20.37 -4.72
N LEU A 409 -15.96 20.59 -4.46
CA LEU A 409 -15.45 21.90 -4.05
C LEU A 409 -15.38 22.91 -5.22
N GLY A 410 -15.39 22.44 -6.46
CA GLY A 410 -15.20 23.28 -7.65
C GLY A 410 -13.75 23.75 -7.81
N PRO A 411 -13.45 24.53 -8.87
CA PRO A 411 -12.15 25.16 -9.01
C PRO A 411 -11.88 26.03 -7.78
N ALA A 412 -10.64 26.02 -7.29
CA ALA A 412 -10.24 26.85 -6.18
C ALA A 412 -10.74 28.28 -6.42
N ALA A 413 -11.53 28.83 -5.49
CA ALA A 413 -11.60 30.28 -5.40
C ALA A 413 -10.14 30.72 -5.26
N ALA A 414 -9.61 31.36 -6.30
CA ALA A 414 -8.22 31.78 -6.33
C ALA A 414 -7.91 32.43 -4.99
N GLY A 415 -6.80 32.01 -4.36
CA GLY A 415 -6.27 32.74 -3.20
C GLY A 415 -6.22 34.23 -3.52
N PRO A 416 -6.25 35.13 -2.52
CA PRO A 416 -6.61 36.52 -2.75
C PRO A 416 -5.79 37.11 -3.89
N SER A 417 -6.48 37.41 -4.98
CA SER A 417 -5.93 37.94 -6.23
C SER A 417 -5.10 39.19 -5.90
N GLU A 418 -3.78 39.17 -6.13
CA GLU A 418 -2.93 40.30 -5.76
C GLU A 418 -3.01 41.39 -6.83
N LEU A 419 -3.52 42.57 -6.45
CA LEU A 419 -3.48 43.79 -7.26
C LEU A 419 -2.37 44.70 -6.73
N VAL A 420 -1.35 44.94 -7.55
CA VAL A 420 -0.28 45.88 -7.20
C VAL A 420 -0.57 47.23 -7.82
N VAL A 421 -0.57 48.28 -7.01
CA VAL A 421 -0.83 49.65 -7.48
C VAL A 421 0.39 50.52 -7.23
N ALA A 422 0.76 51.30 -8.24
CA ALA A 422 1.82 52.29 -8.09
C ALA A 422 1.42 53.36 -7.05
N PRO A 423 2.32 53.79 -6.16
CA PRO A 423 2.02 54.83 -5.16
C PRO A 423 1.52 56.16 -5.76
N ASP A 424 1.89 56.45 -7.01
CA ASP A 424 1.46 57.62 -7.79
C ASP A 424 0.15 57.39 -8.58
N GLY A 425 -0.39 56.17 -8.58
CA GLY A 425 -1.57 55.79 -9.33
C GLY A 425 -1.36 55.79 -10.85
N HIS A 426 -0.12 55.71 -11.35
CA HIS A 426 0.18 55.78 -12.78
C HIS A 426 0.30 54.42 -13.48
N TRP A 427 0.35 53.32 -12.74
CA TRP A 427 0.25 51.97 -13.27
C TRP A 427 -0.31 51.01 -12.22
N PHE A 428 -0.76 49.85 -12.66
CA PHE A 428 -1.09 48.72 -11.79
C PHE A 428 -0.69 47.40 -12.45
N ARG A 429 -0.55 46.34 -11.65
CA ARG A 429 -0.31 44.98 -12.12
C ARG A 429 -1.44 44.09 -11.65
N LEU A 430 -2.09 43.43 -12.60
CA LEU A 430 -3.18 42.51 -12.36
C LEU A 430 -2.68 41.21 -11.69
N PRO A 431 -3.59 40.43 -11.06
CA PRO A 431 -3.29 39.10 -10.54
C PRO A 431 -2.71 38.14 -11.60
N SER A 432 -3.05 38.36 -12.88
CA SER A 432 -2.48 37.63 -14.03
C SER A 432 -1.00 37.93 -14.29
N GLY A 433 -0.41 38.93 -13.62
CA GLY A 433 0.95 39.41 -13.86
C GLY A 433 1.05 40.53 -14.90
N GLU A 434 -0.04 40.83 -15.63
CA GLU A 434 -0.05 41.89 -16.64
C GLU A 434 0.05 43.28 -15.99
N LYS A 435 1.00 44.09 -16.47
CA LYS A 435 1.22 45.46 -16.01
C LYS A 435 0.59 46.46 -16.98
N THR A 436 -0.28 47.33 -16.48
CA THR A 436 -1.02 48.31 -17.27
C THR A 436 -0.71 49.72 -16.80
N THR A 437 -0.28 50.57 -17.75
CA THR A 437 0.07 51.98 -17.48
C THR A 437 -1.10 52.92 -17.78
N ILE A 438 -1.33 53.88 -16.88
CA ILE A 438 -2.42 54.89 -16.96
C ILE A 438 -1.91 56.35 -16.90
N ARG A 439 -0.62 56.59 -17.17
CA ARG A 439 0.03 57.93 -17.18
C ARG A 439 -0.70 59.02 -17.99
N GLY A 440 -1.44 58.67 -19.04
CA GLY A 440 -2.23 59.62 -19.85
C GLY A 440 -3.66 59.88 -19.36
N ARG A 441 -4.05 59.32 -18.19
CA ARG A 441 -5.45 59.30 -17.71
C ARG A 441 -5.52 59.74 -16.23
N PRO A 442 -5.34 61.03 -15.92
CA PRO A 442 -5.17 61.51 -14.54
C PRO A 442 -6.40 61.26 -13.65
N VAL A 443 -7.62 61.34 -14.21
CA VAL A 443 -8.85 61.03 -13.47
C VAL A 443 -8.89 59.55 -13.08
N ALA A 444 -8.58 58.64 -14.00
CA ALA A 444 -8.57 57.20 -13.73
C ALA A 444 -7.51 56.83 -12.68
N GLY A 445 -6.33 57.45 -12.73
CA GLY A 445 -5.27 57.27 -11.73
C GLY A 445 -5.71 57.71 -10.33
N ARG A 446 -6.34 58.88 -10.20
CA ARG A 446 -6.85 59.36 -8.90
C ARG A 446 -7.94 58.46 -8.31
N LEU A 447 -8.86 57.99 -9.15
CA LEU A 447 -9.92 57.06 -8.73
C LEU A 447 -9.35 55.71 -8.28
N LEU A 448 -8.43 55.13 -9.07
CA LEU A 448 -7.75 53.88 -8.71
C LEU A 448 -6.98 54.03 -7.39
N LEU A 449 -6.28 55.15 -7.20
CA LEU A 449 -5.52 55.42 -5.98
C LEU A 449 -6.42 55.49 -4.74
N LEU A 450 -7.56 56.18 -4.85
CA LEU A 450 -8.52 56.26 -3.75
C LEU A 450 -9.10 54.89 -3.41
N LEU A 451 -9.52 54.11 -4.42
CA LEU A 451 -10.04 52.76 -4.24
C LEU A 451 -8.99 51.81 -3.64
N ALA A 452 -7.72 51.91 -4.08
CA ALA A 452 -6.62 51.11 -3.55
C ALA A 452 -6.32 51.46 -2.09
N LYS A 453 -6.29 52.75 -1.73
CA LYS A 453 -6.13 53.19 -0.33
C LYS A 453 -7.25 52.63 0.55
N HIS A 454 -8.50 52.78 0.11
CA HIS A 454 -9.65 52.29 0.85
C HIS A 454 -9.64 50.77 0.98
N ALA A 455 -9.24 50.05 -0.07
CA ALA A 455 -9.13 48.59 -0.03
C ALA A 455 -8.03 48.08 0.92
N VAL A 456 -6.99 48.87 1.19
CA VAL A 456 -5.95 48.54 2.18
C VAL A 456 -6.43 48.82 3.60
N THR A 457 -7.17 49.91 3.82
CA THR A 457 -7.61 50.32 5.17
C THR A 457 -8.91 49.67 5.61
N GLU A 458 -9.87 49.51 4.69
CA GLU A 458 -11.22 48.97 4.92
C GLU A 458 -11.63 48.03 3.77
N PRO A 459 -11.04 46.81 3.69
CA PRO A 459 -11.29 45.88 2.59
C PRO A 459 -12.78 45.56 2.40
N GLY A 460 -13.25 45.62 1.15
CA GLY A 460 -14.62 45.26 0.79
C GLY A 460 -15.69 46.32 1.08
N LYS A 461 -15.36 47.45 1.69
CA LYS A 461 -16.33 48.54 1.90
C LYS A 461 -16.39 49.50 0.71
N PRO A 462 -17.60 49.93 0.29
CA PRO A 462 -17.79 50.90 -0.80
C PRO A 462 -17.27 52.30 -0.44
N VAL A 463 -16.48 52.88 -1.35
CA VAL A 463 -16.21 54.31 -1.38
C VAL A 463 -17.40 54.99 -2.05
N LEU A 464 -17.99 55.98 -1.37
CA LEU A 464 -19.18 56.67 -1.86
C LEU A 464 -18.89 57.47 -3.14
N ALA A 465 -19.87 57.58 -4.03
CA ALA A 465 -19.75 58.32 -5.29
C ALA A 465 -19.32 59.77 -5.08
N ALA A 466 -19.80 60.42 -4.02
CA ALA A 466 -19.40 61.79 -3.67
C ALA A 466 -17.89 61.93 -3.41
N GLU A 467 -17.29 60.96 -2.71
CA GLU A 467 -15.85 60.93 -2.43
C GLU A 467 -15.03 60.65 -3.69
N LEU A 468 -15.50 59.70 -4.52
CA LEU A 468 -14.87 59.39 -5.80
C LEU A 468 -14.93 60.59 -6.76
N ILE A 469 -16.05 61.32 -6.81
CA ILE A 469 -16.20 62.53 -7.61
C ILE A 469 -15.23 63.62 -7.13
N ALA A 470 -15.15 63.86 -5.81
CA ALA A 470 -14.23 64.84 -5.24
C ALA A 470 -12.77 64.52 -5.56
N ALA A 471 -12.38 63.25 -5.55
CA ALA A 471 -11.03 62.81 -5.91
C ALA A 471 -10.77 62.83 -7.43
N GLY A 472 -11.77 62.49 -8.24
CA GLY A 472 -11.67 62.47 -9.69
C GLY A 472 -11.50 63.86 -10.30
N TRP A 473 -12.23 64.86 -9.78
CA TRP A 473 -12.29 66.23 -10.29
C TRP A 473 -12.09 67.26 -9.16
N PRO A 474 -10.87 67.37 -8.61
CA PRO A 474 -10.61 68.24 -7.46
C PRO A 474 -10.88 69.71 -7.83
N GLY A 475 -11.76 70.36 -7.06
CA GLY A 475 -12.07 71.79 -7.20
C GLY A 475 -13.02 72.16 -8.34
N GLU A 476 -13.52 71.20 -9.13
CA GLU A 476 -14.52 71.47 -10.17
C GLU A 476 -15.94 71.55 -9.58
N LYS A 477 -16.69 72.60 -9.91
CA LYS A 477 -18.13 72.69 -9.61
C LYS A 477 -18.92 72.06 -10.75
N ILE A 478 -19.36 70.83 -10.54
CA ILE A 478 -20.09 70.04 -11.54
C ILE A 478 -21.53 69.83 -11.06
N MET A 479 -22.51 69.98 -11.96
CA MET A 479 -23.90 69.64 -11.66
C MET A 479 -24.02 68.15 -11.26
N PRO A 480 -24.82 67.79 -10.24
CA PRO A 480 -24.85 66.43 -9.69
C PRO A 480 -25.05 65.31 -10.74
N ALA A 481 -26.00 65.46 -11.65
CA ALA A 481 -26.25 64.48 -12.72
C ALA A 481 -25.07 64.34 -13.70
N ALA A 482 -24.36 65.44 -13.99
CA ALA A 482 -23.17 65.42 -14.84
C ALA A 482 -21.97 64.80 -14.11
N ALA A 483 -21.85 65.00 -12.79
CA ALA A 483 -20.81 64.40 -11.97
C ALA A 483 -20.96 62.87 -11.90
N GLN A 484 -22.19 62.38 -11.69
CA GLN A 484 -22.47 60.93 -11.67
C GLN A 484 -22.17 60.26 -13.01
N ASN A 485 -22.57 60.89 -14.12
CA ASN A 485 -22.26 60.37 -15.46
C ASN A 485 -20.75 60.34 -15.74
N ARG A 486 -20.02 61.39 -15.33
CA ARG A 486 -18.55 61.42 -15.45
C ARG A 486 -17.89 60.33 -14.62
N LEU A 487 -18.35 60.11 -13.38
CA LEU A 487 -17.88 59.02 -12.52
C LEU A 487 -18.12 57.66 -13.18
N TYR A 488 -19.34 57.40 -13.65
CA TYR A 488 -19.69 56.16 -14.33
C TYR A 488 -18.77 55.88 -15.53
N VAL A 489 -18.54 56.87 -16.40
CA VAL A 489 -17.63 56.73 -17.56
C VAL A 489 -16.19 56.47 -17.15
N ALA A 490 -15.70 57.14 -16.10
CA ALA A 490 -14.35 56.93 -15.60
C ALA A 490 -14.16 55.53 -14.97
N MET A 491 -15.16 55.05 -14.22
CA MET A 491 -15.18 53.70 -13.66
C MET A 491 -15.29 52.62 -14.73
N ALA A 492 -16.12 52.82 -15.76
CA ALA A 492 -16.22 51.92 -16.90
C ALA A 492 -14.86 51.77 -17.62
N ARG A 493 -14.11 52.87 -17.76
CA ARG A 493 -12.76 52.84 -18.35
C ARG A 493 -11.76 52.08 -17.50
N LEU A 494 -11.77 52.25 -16.17
CA LEU A 494 -10.93 51.44 -15.28
C LEU A 494 -11.25 49.95 -15.41
N ARG A 495 -12.54 49.61 -15.47
CA ARG A 495 -13.00 48.23 -15.66
C ARG A 495 -12.54 47.66 -17.01
N GLN A 496 -12.58 48.45 -18.09
CA GLN A 496 -12.07 48.04 -19.42
C GLN A 496 -10.56 47.80 -19.47
N LEU A 497 -9.79 48.37 -18.53
CA LEU A 497 -8.35 48.13 -18.40
C LEU A 497 -8.02 46.84 -17.63
N GLY A 498 -9.00 45.95 -17.44
CA GLY A 498 -8.82 44.65 -16.77
C GLY A 498 -9.20 44.63 -15.29
N LEU A 499 -9.75 45.71 -14.75
CA LEU A 499 -10.22 45.79 -13.34
C LEU A 499 -11.71 45.47 -13.18
N ASN A 500 -12.40 45.00 -14.23
CA ASN A 500 -13.83 44.68 -14.24
C ASN A 500 -14.24 43.64 -13.18
N GLU A 501 -13.41 42.60 -13.00
CA GLU A 501 -13.63 41.52 -12.03
C GLU A 501 -13.22 41.93 -10.61
N LEU A 502 -12.35 42.93 -10.47
CA LEU A 502 -11.77 43.35 -9.19
C LEU A 502 -12.54 44.52 -8.55
N ILE A 503 -13.04 45.47 -9.34
CA ILE A 503 -13.79 46.63 -8.85
C ILE A 503 -15.27 46.35 -8.99
N ARG A 504 -16.02 46.34 -7.90
CA ARG A 504 -17.47 46.14 -7.86
C ARG A 504 -18.20 47.44 -7.51
N ASN A 505 -19.48 47.48 -7.84
CA ASN A 505 -20.38 48.56 -7.48
C ASN A 505 -21.44 48.00 -6.51
N GLU A 506 -21.76 48.76 -5.46
CA GLU A 506 -22.84 48.47 -4.52
C GLU A 506 -23.50 49.79 -4.12
N GLY A 507 -24.81 49.89 -4.32
CA GLY A 507 -25.57 51.12 -4.06
C GLY A 507 -25.01 52.32 -4.84
N ASP A 508 -24.63 53.37 -4.11
CA ASP A 508 -24.04 54.60 -4.66
C ASP A 508 -22.51 54.65 -4.50
N GLY A 509 -21.83 53.51 -4.52
CA GLY A 509 -20.38 53.44 -4.31
C GLY A 509 -19.66 52.36 -5.12
N TYR A 510 -18.33 52.41 -5.07
CA TYR A 510 -17.45 51.43 -5.70
C TYR A 510 -16.39 50.93 -4.72
N PHE A 511 -16.00 49.66 -4.83
CA PHE A 511 -14.97 49.05 -3.99
C PHE A 511 -14.15 48.02 -4.74
N VAL A 512 -12.96 47.71 -4.22
CA VAL A 512 -12.21 46.53 -4.63
C VAL A 512 -12.73 45.32 -3.85
N ALA A 513 -13.05 44.22 -4.55
CA ALA A 513 -13.59 43.01 -3.94
C ALA A 513 -12.69 42.50 -2.80
N ALA A 514 -13.29 42.09 -1.68
CA ALA A 514 -12.57 41.59 -0.50
C ALA A 514 -11.69 40.35 -0.78
N THR A 515 -11.97 39.65 -1.89
CA THR A 515 -11.17 38.53 -2.42
C THR A 515 -9.90 38.97 -3.14
N THR A 516 -9.60 40.27 -3.21
CA THR A 516 -8.43 40.84 -3.89
C THR A 516 -7.54 41.53 -2.86
N ARG A 517 -6.30 41.06 -2.68
CA ARG A 517 -5.33 41.72 -1.80
C ARG A 517 -4.67 42.86 -2.57
N VAL A 518 -4.84 44.10 -2.10
CA VAL A 518 -4.16 45.27 -2.68
C VAL A 518 -2.84 45.51 -1.96
N ARG A 519 -1.75 45.64 -2.71
CA ARG A 519 -0.46 46.11 -2.18
C ARG A 519 0.11 47.28 -2.98
N TRP A 520 0.93 48.08 -2.33
CA TRP A 520 1.69 49.13 -2.98
C TRP A 520 2.93 48.55 -3.66
N ALA A 521 3.32 49.13 -4.80
CA ALA A 521 4.58 48.78 -5.46
C ALA A 521 5.79 49.30 -4.67
N GLU A 522 6.87 48.52 -4.61
CA GLU A 522 8.12 48.92 -3.94
C GLU A 522 9.07 49.69 -4.87
N LEU A 523 10.03 50.42 -4.27
CA LEU A 523 11.05 51.18 -4.99
C LEU A 523 11.95 50.23 -5.79
N GLY A 524 11.70 50.11 -7.10
CA GLY A 524 12.41 49.21 -8.01
C GLY A 524 11.50 48.42 -8.95
N GLU A 525 10.19 48.35 -8.67
CA GLU A 525 9.19 47.66 -9.51
C GLU A 525 8.68 48.52 -10.70
N THR A 526 9.52 49.44 -11.23
CA THR A 526 9.15 50.46 -12.25
C THR A 526 8.65 49.92 -13.56
#